data_AF-X8J1P5-F1
#
_entry.id   AF-X8J1P5-F1
#
_cell.length_a   1.000
_cell.length_b   1.000
_cell.length_c   1.000
_cell.angle_alpha   90.00
_cell.angle_beta   90.00
_cell.angle_gamma   90.00
#
_symmetry.space_group_name_H-M   'P 1'
#
loop_
_entity.id
_entity.type
_entity.pdbx_description
1 polymer ?
#
loop_
_entity_poly.entity_id
_entity_poly.type
_entity_poly.pdbx_seq_one_letter_code
_entity_poly.pdbx_strand_id
1 'polypeptide(L)'
;MASAASPITQVSQTQTGGLNLAGQPQLLARLQLDLRGVRFSVDREKIMNLPESVLLCLFPNGLVLSRQSVAGSSGYDDEESEDVYVVDFDPDCFAYVLEFFRVSQDHFYGTATTPGLLAAQQSLLDSVSPSSSPGMEFNSPNQNPLLSKQAIIVLREEMEYFVIPPDDGGKSGAGTDEHGIANHVLLDMKRESGVQLLDKKLIFTALQRNVNKENNVAEQHLIDMLCMSGFNRDDAWGYRALEPSRCCISSIALVLLKTGINHPADGGPVTVDQQQMATAQKLLLFWRKPARKCWWDGAEAVLPATKNSPSHVVKLWARRVWTLELSLI
;
A
#
# COMPACT_ATOMS: atom_id res chain seq x y z
N MET A 1 -41.11 -37.68 -23.37
CA MET A 1 -40.50 -36.41 -22.92
C MET A 1 -40.10 -36.58 -21.48
N ALA A 2 -38.80 -36.62 -21.20
CA ALA A 2 -38.24 -36.80 -19.86
C ALA A 2 -38.24 -35.45 -19.11
N SER A 3 -38.85 -35.40 -17.93
CA SER A 3 -38.67 -34.30 -16.98
C SER A 3 -37.71 -34.76 -15.88
N ALA A 4 -36.51 -34.18 -15.88
CA ALA A 4 -35.49 -34.40 -14.87
C ALA A 4 -35.95 -33.80 -13.52
N ALA A 5 -36.00 -34.64 -12.48
CA ALA A 5 -36.19 -34.22 -11.10
C ALA A 5 -34.83 -33.89 -10.49
N SER A 6 -34.65 -32.66 -10.00
CA SER A 6 -33.46 -32.23 -9.27
C SER A 6 -33.38 -32.94 -7.91
N PRO A 7 -32.25 -33.54 -7.52
CA PRO A 7 -32.09 -34.10 -6.18
C PRO A 7 -31.87 -32.97 -5.16
N ILE A 8 -32.85 -32.76 -4.27
CA ILE A 8 -32.71 -32.02 -3.03
C ILE A 8 -31.87 -32.88 -2.07
N THR A 9 -30.67 -32.43 -1.71
CA THR A 9 -29.95 -32.92 -0.54
C THR A 9 -30.48 -32.19 0.70
N GLN A 10 -31.47 -32.80 1.37
CA GLN A 10 -31.81 -32.44 2.74
C GLN A 10 -30.74 -33.00 3.67
N VAL A 11 -30.05 -32.13 4.42
CA VAL A 11 -29.19 -32.54 5.53
C VAL A 11 -29.95 -32.23 6.83
N SER A 12 -30.28 -33.28 7.58
CA SER A 12 -30.90 -33.18 8.90
C SER A 12 -29.98 -32.42 9.86
N GLN A 13 -30.47 -31.31 10.42
CA GLN A 13 -29.78 -30.61 11.51
C GLN A 13 -29.78 -31.50 12.75
N THR A 14 -28.63 -32.08 13.06
CA THR A 14 -28.40 -32.75 14.34
C THR A 14 -27.91 -31.68 15.31
N GLN A 15 -28.75 -31.32 16.30
CA GLN A 15 -28.34 -30.46 17.41
C GLN A 15 -27.21 -31.15 18.18
N THR A 16 -25.99 -30.60 18.06
CA THR A 16 -24.89 -30.95 18.95
C THR A 16 -24.82 -29.90 20.05
N GLY A 17 -25.04 -30.38 21.28
CA GLY A 17 -24.93 -29.61 22.52
C GLY A 17 -23.54 -29.02 22.70
N GLY A 18 -23.49 -27.95 23.50
CA GLY A 18 -22.35 -27.05 23.68
C GLY A 18 -20.99 -27.72 23.86
N LEU A 19 -20.02 -27.26 23.06
CA LEU A 19 -18.61 -27.57 23.20
C LEU A 19 -17.90 -26.41 23.93
N ASN A 20 -17.12 -26.80 24.94
CA ASN A 20 -16.33 -25.96 25.84
C ASN A 20 -15.39 -24.98 25.12
N LEU A 21 -15.31 -23.75 25.67
CA LEU A 21 -14.38 -22.66 25.33
C LEU A 21 -12.96 -22.89 25.91
N ALA A 22 -12.25 -23.94 25.49
CA ALA A 22 -10.86 -24.15 25.90
C ALA A 22 -10.01 -24.59 24.70
N GLY A 23 -9.54 -23.62 23.90
CA GLY A 23 -8.69 -23.93 22.74
C GLY A 23 -8.50 -22.79 21.74
N GLN A 24 -8.66 -21.52 22.12
CA GLN A 24 -8.22 -20.45 21.23
C GLN A 24 -6.68 -20.42 21.22
N PRO A 25 -6.03 -20.53 20.05
CA PRO A 25 -4.58 -20.40 19.97
C PRO A 25 -4.19 -19.04 20.53
N GLN A 26 -3.23 -18.99 21.46
CA GLN A 26 -2.70 -17.74 21.97
C GLN A 26 -2.05 -16.98 20.80
N LEU A 27 -2.71 -15.90 20.38
CA LEU A 27 -2.25 -15.04 19.31
C LEU A 27 -1.13 -14.14 19.82
N LEU A 28 -0.12 -13.93 18.99
CA LEU A 28 0.99 -13.03 19.32
C LEU A 28 0.47 -11.59 19.52
N ALA A 29 0.83 -10.97 20.65
CA ALA A 29 0.49 -9.58 20.94
C ALA A 29 1.37 -8.59 20.13
N ARG A 30 2.63 -8.96 19.92
CA ARG A 30 3.63 -8.21 19.13
C ARG A 30 4.34 -9.15 18.17
N LEU A 31 4.78 -8.61 17.05
CA LEU A 31 5.59 -9.29 16.06
C LEU A 31 6.99 -8.67 16.03
N GLN A 32 8.00 -9.53 15.99
CA GLN A 32 9.39 -9.13 15.77
C GLN A 32 9.71 -9.31 14.29
N LEU A 33 10.04 -8.23 13.59
CA LEU A 33 10.39 -8.23 12.18
C LEU A 33 11.87 -7.87 12.03
N ASP A 34 12.58 -8.55 11.14
CA ASP A 34 13.91 -8.17 10.67
C ASP A 34 13.81 -7.78 9.19
N LEU A 35 13.91 -6.48 8.93
CA LEU A 35 13.80 -5.88 7.61
C LEU A 35 15.21 -5.49 7.16
N ARG A 36 15.86 -6.36 6.39
CA ARG A 36 17.23 -6.15 5.87
C ARG A 36 18.27 -5.83 6.96
N GLY A 37 18.16 -6.48 8.11
CA GLY A 37 19.04 -6.29 9.27
C GLY A 37 18.54 -5.25 10.28
N VAL A 38 17.43 -4.56 10.00
CA VAL A 38 16.81 -3.60 10.92
C VAL A 38 15.63 -4.25 11.63
N ARG A 39 15.69 -4.30 12.97
CA ARG A 39 14.67 -4.94 13.79
C ARG A 39 13.53 -3.99 14.17
N PHE A 40 12.30 -4.47 14.03
CA PHE A 40 11.08 -3.78 14.46
C PHE A 40 10.29 -4.68 15.41
N SER A 41 9.79 -4.12 16.50
CA SER A 41 8.82 -4.77 17.38
C SER A 41 7.48 -4.06 17.29
N VAL A 42 6.52 -4.64 16.58
CA VAL A 42 5.26 -3.97 16.20
C VAL A 42 4.07 -4.69 16.81
N ASP A 43 3.14 -3.94 17.40
CA ASP A 43 1.91 -4.49 17.95
C ASP A 43 1.04 -5.10 16.84
N ARG A 44 0.38 -6.21 17.15
CA ARG A 44 -0.51 -6.90 16.20
C ARG A 44 -1.57 -5.98 15.61
N GLU A 45 -2.13 -5.09 16.41
CA GLU A 45 -3.14 -4.13 15.98
C GLU A 45 -2.61 -3.17 14.91
N LYS A 46 -1.39 -2.67 15.09
CA LYS A 46 -0.73 -1.82 14.08
C LYS A 46 -0.52 -2.59 12.78
N ILE A 47 -0.07 -3.84 12.86
CA ILE A 47 0.07 -4.71 11.67
C ILE A 47 -1.29 -4.89 10.97
N MET A 48 -2.37 -5.12 11.71
CA MET A 48 -3.72 -5.32 11.13
C MET A 48 -4.29 -4.08 10.45
N ASN A 49 -3.82 -2.89 10.83
CA ASN A 49 -4.22 -1.62 10.22
C ASN A 49 -3.37 -1.25 9.00
N LEU A 50 -2.25 -1.94 8.76
CA LEU A 50 -1.39 -1.66 7.61
C LEU A 50 -2.12 -1.88 6.28
N PRO A 51 -1.72 -1.16 5.22
CA PRO A 51 -2.26 -1.38 3.89
C PRO A 51 -1.99 -2.81 3.39
N GLU A 52 -2.93 -3.37 2.62
CA GLU A 52 -2.82 -4.74 2.11
C GLU A 52 -1.59 -4.90 1.22
N SER A 53 -1.27 -3.86 0.42
CA SER A 53 -0.08 -3.89 -0.44
C SER A 53 1.23 -4.02 0.36
N VAL A 54 1.30 -3.43 1.56
CA VAL A 54 2.45 -3.54 2.46
C VAL A 54 2.47 -4.91 3.15
N LEU A 55 1.30 -5.38 3.61
CA LEU A 55 1.17 -6.69 4.25
C LEU A 55 1.58 -7.84 3.31
N LEU A 56 1.25 -7.75 2.02
CA LEU A 56 1.67 -8.75 1.03
C LEU A 56 3.18 -8.78 0.81
N CYS A 57 3.87 -7.64 0.96
CA CYS A 57 5.32 -7.60 0.91
C CYS A 57 5.95 -8.16 2.20
N LEU A 58 5.36 -7.87 3.36
CA LEU A 58 5.85 -8.35 4.65
C LEU A 58 5.60 -9.85 4.87
N PHE A 59 4.45 -10.34 4.40
CA PHE A 59 3.98 -11.70 4.62
C PHE A 59 3.51 -12.32 3.29
N PRO A 60 4.43 -12.61 2.36
CA PRO A 60 4.08 -13.11 1.03
C PRO A 60 3.35 -14.46 1.06
N ASN A 61 3.56 -15.26 2.11
CA ASN A 61 2.91 -16.54 2.34
C ASN A 61 1.69 -16.45 3.27
N GLY A 62 1.25 -15.23 3.59
CA GLY A 62 0.22 -14.96 4.59
C GLY A 62 0.79 -14.76 6.00
N LEU A 63 0.02 -14.03 6.80
CA LEU A 63 0.37 -13.69 8.18
C LEU A 63 -0.11 -14.79 9.12
N VAL A 64 0.81 -15.57 9.69
CA VAL A 64 0.47 -16.58 10.70
C VAL A 64 0.78 -16.04 12.09
N LEU A 65 -0.28 -15.86 12.90
CA LEU A 65 -0.21 -15.21 14.22
C LEU A 65 -0.26 -16.18 15.39
N SER A 66 -0.29 -17.49 15.11
CA SER A 66 -0.33 -18.53 16.13
C SER A 66 1.08 -18.99 16.47
N ARG A 67 1.37 -19.09 17.77
CA ARG A 67 2.62 -19.63 18.35
C ARG A 67 3.01 -21.04 17.85
N GLN A 68 2.10 -21.78 17.21
CA GLN A 68 2.32 -23.17 16.81
C GLN A 68 2.90 -23.37 15.40
N SER A 69 3.14 -22.30 14.63
CA SER A 69 3.23 -22.41 13.16
C SER A 69 4.56 -22.06 12.51
N VAL A 70 5.64 -21.85 13.28
CA VAL A 70 7.00 -21.72 12.73
C VAL A 70 7.81 -23.01 12.85
N ALA A 71 7.16 -24.13 13.17
CA ALA A 71 7.72 -25.47 13.21
C ALA A 71 8.05 -26.00 11.79
N GLY A 72 9.04 -25.38 11.15
CA GLY A 72 9.64 -25.79 9.88
C GLY A 72 11.16 -25.67 9.84
N SER A 73 11.79 -25.08 10.87
CA SER A 73 13.25 -24.98 10.96
C SER A 73 13.75 -25.80 12.15
N SER A 74 14.35 -26.96 11.83
CA SER A 74 15.31 -27.73 12.64
C SER A 74 15.08 -27.78 14.16
N GLY A 75 14.63 -28.94 14.65
CA GLY A 75 14.47 -29.25 16.07
C GLY A 75 15.73 -29.08 16.91
N TYR A 76 15.88 -27.88 17.47
CA TYR A 76 16.59 -27.63 18.71
C TYR A 76 15.68 -26.75 19.57
N ASP A 77 15.33 -27.28 20.74
CA ASP A 77 14.64 -26.58 21.81
C ASP A 77 15.37 -25.27 22.13
N ASP A 78 14.69 -24.15 21.90
CA ASP A 78 14.91 -22.92 22.67
C ASP A 78 13.54 -22.26 22.86
N GLU A 79 12.86 -22.58 23.97
CA GLU A 79 11.52 -22.06 24.32
C GLU A 79 11.50 -20.53 24.53
N GLU A 80 12.66 -19.86 24.45
CA GLU A 80 12.85 -18.41 24.59
C GLU A 80 13.19 -17.66 23.29
N SER A 81 13.37 -18.34 22.15
CA SER A 81 13.63 -17.63 20.90
C SER A 81 12.36 -16.94 20.41
N GLU A 82 12.27 -15.61 20.57
CA GLU A 82 11.21 -14.82 19.91
C GLU A 82 11.24 -15.12 18.40
N ASP A 83 10.11 -15.54 17.84
CA ASP A 83 9.98 -15.78 16.40
C ASP A 83 10.21 -14.45 15.64
N VAL A 84 11.42 -14.27 15.09
CA VAL A 84 11.77 -13.10 14.28
C VAL A 84 11.44 -13.41 12.81
N TYR A 85 10.52 -12.64 12.24
CA TYR A 85 10.17 -12.73 10.83
C TYR A 85 11.19 -11.94 9.99
N VAL A 86 12.07 -12.64 9.30
CA VAL A 86 13.02 -12.03 8.36
C VAL A 86 12.33 -11.80 7.02
N VAL A 87 12.31 -10.55 6.57
CA VAL A 87 11.62 -10.13 5.36
C VAL A 87 12.55 -9.24 4.52
N ASP A 88 12.60 -9.49 3.21
CA ASP A 88 13.21 -8.57 2.25
C ASP A 88 12.24 -7.41 1.93
N PHE A 89 12.06 -6.53 2.91
CA PHE A 89 11.33 -5.28 2.75
C PHE A 89 12.21 -4.12 3.21
N ASP A 90 12.00 -2.96 2.59
CA ASP A 90 12.78 -1.78 2.91
C ASP A 90 12.41 -1.21 4.29
N PRO A 91 13.35 -1.13 5.24
CA PRO A 91 13.06 -0.66 6.60
C PRO A 91 12.65 0.82 6.63
N ASP A 92 13.18 1.67 5.74
CA ASP A 92 12.86 3.10 5.72
C ASP A 92 11.45 3.32 5.17
N CYS A 93 11.06 2.53 4.16
CA CYS A 93 9.69 2.50 3.65
C CYS A 93 8.71 2.10 4.77
N PHE A 94 9.05 1.06 5.54
CA PHE A 94 8.20 0.58 6.62
C PHE A 94 8.06 1.64 7.73
N ALA A 95 9.16 2.27 8.14
CA ALA A 95 9.16 3.34 9.12
C ALA A 95 8.31 4.54 8.64
N TYR A 96 8.42 4.92 7.37
CA TYR A 96 7.60 5.97 6.77
C TYR A 96 6.09 5.68 6.89
N VAL A 97 5.67 4.45 6.58
CA VAL A 97 4.26 4.04 6.69
C VAL A 97 3.79 4.06 8.14
N LEU A 98 4.56 3.46 9.06
CA LEU A 98 4.20 3.40 10.48
C LEU A 98 4.05 4.79 11.09
N GLU A 99 4.97 5.71 10.77
CA GLU A 99 4.94 7.06 11.31
C GLU A 99 3.74 7.85 10.78
N PHE A 100 3.45 7.76 9.49
CA PHE A 100 2.27 8.42 8.91
C PHE A 100 0.98 7.92 9.56
N PHE A 101 0.85 6.60 9.75
CA PHE A 101 -0.32 5.98 10.36
C PHE A 101 -0.48 6.42 11.82
N ARG A 102 0.62 6.41 12.59
CA ARG A 102 0.62 6.85 13.98
C ARG A 102 0.18 8.31 14.11
N VAL A 103 0.79 9.22 13.34
CA VAL A 103 0.44 10.64 13.35
C VAL A 103 -1.03 10.86 12.97
N SER A 104 -1.52 10.11 11.98
CA SER A 104 -2.91 10.18 11.53
C SER A 104 -3.88 9.71 12.62
N GLN A 105 -3.55 8.62 13.33
CA GLN A 105 -4.35 8.14 14.47
C GLN A 105 -4.38 9.14 15.61
N ASP A 106 -3.21 9.64 16.02
CA ASP A 106 -3.10 10.61 17.11
C ASP A 106 -3.90 11.88 16.80
N HIS A 107 -3.91 12.32 15.53
CA HIS A 107 -4.69 13.49 15.12
C HIS A 107 -6.20 13.23 15.12
N PHE A 108 -6.64 12.07 14.64
CA PHE A 108 -8.06 11.75 14.51
C PHE A 108 -8.71 11.32 15.82
N TYR A 109 -8.09 10.39 16.54
CA TYR A 109 -8.61 9.84 17.80
C TYR A 109 -8.19 10.66 19.02
N GLY A 110 -7.12 11.44 18.89
CA GLY A 110 -6.54 12.18 20.00
C GLY A 110 -5.49 11.36 20.74
N THR A 111 -4.90 12.00 21.73
CA THR A 111 -3.92 11.41 22.65
C THR A 111 -4.45 11.53 24.07
N ALA A 112 -3.70 11.00 25.04
CA ALA A 112 -4.05 11.14 26.47
C ALA A 112 -4.22 12.59 26.92
N THR A 113 -3.60 13.56 26.23
CA THR A 113 -3.59 14.98 26.61
C THR A 113 -4.33 15.89 25.65
N THR A 114 -4.65 15.43 24.44
CA THR A 114 -5.19 16.29 23.37
C THR A 114 -6.36 15.59 22.70
N PRO A 115 -7.57 16.20 22.66
CA PRO A 115 -8.71 15.60 21.98
C PRO A 115 -8.48 15.56 20.47
N GLY A 116 -8.92 14.48 19.83
CA GLY A 116 -8.86 14.31 18.38
C GLY A 116 -10.09 14.85 17.66
N LEU A 117 -10.04 14.81 16.32
CA LEU A 117 -11.15 15.20 15.45
C LEU A 117 -12.44 14.41 15.68
N LEU A 118 -12.34 13.12 16.04
CA LEU A 118 -13.50 12.27 16.30
C LEU A 118 -14.39 12.83 17.42
N ALA A 119 -13.79 13.41 18.46
CA ALA A 119 -14.54 14.01 19.56
C ALA A 119 -15.41 15.19 19.07
N ALA A 120 -14.91 15.97 18.11
CA ALA A 120 -15.68 17.06 17.49
C ALA A 120 -16.79 16.55 16.55
N GLN A 121 -16.67 15.31 16.05
CA GLN A 121 -17.63 14.66 15.14
C GLN A 121 -18.78 13.96 15.86
N GLN A 122 -18.80 13.93 17.21
CA GLN A 122 -19.81 13.20 17.98
C GLN A 122 -21.25 13.59 17.62
N SER A 123 -21.50 14.88 17.39
CA SER A 123 -22.82 15.38 17.00
C SER A 123 -23.29 14.84 15.64
N LEU A 124 -22.37 14.57 14.71
CA LEU A 124 -22.68 13.94 13.44
C LEU A 124 -23.06 12.47 13.64
N LEU A 125 -22.35 11.76 14.52
CA LEU A 125 -22.62 10.35 14.84
C LEU A 125 -23.99 10.20 15.52
N ASP A 126 -24.32 11.08 16.48
CA ASP A 126 -25.58 11.04 17.22
C ASP A 126 -26.79 11.40 16.33
N SER A 127 -26.58 12.23 15.30
CA SER A 127 -27.64 12.59 14.33
C SER A 127 -28.07 11.43 13.43
N VAL A 128 -27.21 10.41 13.28
CA VAL A 128 -27.53 9.15 12.60
C VAL A 128 -28.22 8.21 13.60
N SER A 129 -29.44 8.56 13.98
CA SER A 129 -30.24 7.78 14.94
C SER A 129 -30.37 6.30 14.55
N PRO A 130 -30.21 5.37 15.52
CA PRO A 130 -30.32 3.94 15.29
C PRO A 130 -31.80 3.52 15.32
N SER A 131 -32.34 3.14 14.17
CA SER A 131 -33.54 2.28 14.14
C SER A 131 -33.20 0.79 14.36
N SER A 132 -32.02 0.48 14.90
CA SER A 132 -31.58 -0.89 15.15
C SER A 132 -31.10 -1.08 16.58
N SER A 133 -31.62 -2.15 17.18
CA SER A 133 -31.50 -2.55 18.58
C SER A 133 -30.06 -2.59 19.12
N PRO A 134 -29.87 -2.37 20.44
CA PRO A 134 -28.55 -2.45 21.07
C PRO A 134 -27.99 -3.87 20.99
N GLY A 135 -26.78 -4.02 20.44
CA GLY A 135 -26.04 -5.30 20.44
C GLY A 135 -25.28 -5.68 19.16
N MET A 136 -25.33 -4.89 18.07
CA MET A 136 -24.67 -5.21 16.79
C MET A 136 -23.89 -4.00 16.20
N GLU A 137 -23.11 -3.31 17.04
CA GLU A 137 -22.41 -2.07 16.68
C GLU A 137 -21.30 -2.25 15.64
N PHE A 138 -20.78 -3.46 15.45
CA PHE A 138 -19.64 -3.68 14.56
C PHE A 138 -20.01 -3.99 13.10
N ASN A 139 -21.30 -4.11 12.77
CA ASN A 139 -21.72 -4.65 11.46
C ASN A 139 -23.00 -4.02 10.87
N SER A 140 -23.40 -2.82 11.29
CA SER A 140 -24.51 -2.11 10.66
C SER A 140 -24.08 -1.54 9.29
N PRO A 141 -24.63 -2.04 8.15
CA PRO A 141 -24.26 -1.57 6.80
C PRO A 141 -24.70 -0.12 6.50
N ASN A 142 -25.38 0.55 7.43
CA ASN A 142 -25.89 1.91 7.30
C ASN A 142 -25.00 2.99 7.96
N GLN A 143 -23.91 2.63 8.63
CA GLN A 143 -22.97 3.63 9.15
C GLN A 143 -21.82 3.84 8.16
N ASN A 144 -21.70 5.07 7.66
CA ASN A 144 -20.58 5.45 6.80
C ASN A 144 -19.28 5.44 7.64
N PRO A 145 -18.33 4.53 7.39
CA PRO A 145 -17.15 4.40 8.23
C PRO A 145 -16.23 5.63 8.19
N LEU A 146 -16.39 6.50 7.19
CA LEU A 146 -15.67 7.77 7.09
C LEU A 146 -16.03 8.77 8.21
N LEU A 147 -17.13 8.53 8.95
CA LEU A 147 -17.51 9.36 10.09
C LEU A 147 -16.83 8.96 11.39
N SER A 148 -16.38 7.71 11.51
CA SER A 148 -15.85 7.14 12.75
C SER A 148 -14.43 6.61 12.64
N LYS A 149 -13.85 6.58 11.43
CA LYS A 149 -12.48 6.12 11.17
C LYS A 149 -11.69 7.13 10.37
N GLN A 150 -10.37 7.13 10.59
CA GLN A 150 -9.45 7.92 9.78
C GLN A 150 -9.19 7.19 8.46
N ALA A 151 -9.51 7.83 7.35
CA ALA A 151 -9.26 7.30 6.02
C ALA A 151 -7.94 7.83 5.44
N ILE A 152 -7.10 6.91 4.96
CA ILE A 152 -5.81 7.20 4.33
C ILE A 152 -5.81 6.60 2.93
N ILE A 153 -5.51 7.42 1.92
CA ILE A 153 -5.25 6.93 0.57
C ILE A 153 -3.79 6.52 0.50
N VAL A 154 -3.56 5.29 0.06
CA VAL A 154 -2.23 4.73 -0.12
C VAL A 154 -2.05 4.48 -1.61
N LEU A 155 -1.07 5.15 -2.19
CA LEU A 155 -0.66 4.95 -3.58
C LEU A 155 0.76 4.37 -3.57
N ARG A 156 0.91 3.17 -4.12
CA ARG A 156 2.19 2.49 -4.25
C ARG A 156 2.55 2.30 -5.72
N GLU A 157 3.81 2.55 -6.06
CA GLU A 157 4.38 2.26 -7.37
C GLU A 157 5.50 1.23 -7.25
N GLU A 158 5.47 0.23 -8.14
CA GLU A 158 6.64 -0.56 -8.51
C GLU A 158 7.00 -0.21 -9.95
N MET A 159 8.20 0.32 -10.14
CA MET A 159 8.74 0.64 -11.46
C MET A 159 9.94 -0.26 -11.76
N GLU A 160 9.71 -1.31 -12.54
CA GLU A 160 10.76 -2.15 -13.09
C GLU A 160 11.31 -1.50 -14.36
N TYR A 161 12.63 -1.36 -14.48
CA TYR A 161 13.24 -0.74 -15.63
C TYR A 161 14.26 -1.65 -16.31
N PHE A 162 14.32 -1.55 -17.63
CA PHE A 162 15.13 -2.38 -18.51
C PHE A 162 16.01 -1.45 -19.34
N VAL A 163 17.30 -1.50 -19.07
CA VAL A 163 18.30 -0.77 -19.84
C VAL A 163 18.45 -1.38 -21.23
N ILE A 164 18.36 -0.54 -22.25
CA ILE A 164 18.64 -0.92 -23.63
C ILE A 164 20.08 -0.49 -23.94
N PRO A 165 21.02 -1.43 -24.12
CA PRO A 165 22.37 -1.10 -24.54
C PRO A 165 22.35 -0.30 -25.86
N PRO A 166 23.24 0.70 -26.03
CA PRO A 166 23.35 1.42 -27.29
C PRO A 166 23.69 0.49 -28.45
N ASP A 167 23.05 0.68 -29.60
CA ASP A 167 23.39 -0.01 -30.84
C ASP A 167 24.60 0.67 -31.50
N ASP A 168 25.77 0.51 -30.88
CA ASP A 168 27.01 1.19 -31.27
C ASP A 168 28.07 0.26 -31.87
N GLY A 169 27.66 -0.96 -32.27
CA GLY A 169 28.55 -1.98 -32.79
C GLY A 169 29.51 -2.53 -31.74
N GLY A 170 29.15 -2.46 -30.45
CA GLY A 170 29.93 -2.98 -29.32
C GLY A 170 30.97 -2.01 -28.76
N LYS A 171 30.95 -0.74 -29.19
CA LYS A 171 31.89 0.29 -28.71
C LYS A 171 31.72 0.59 -27.23
N SER A 172 30.49 0.59 -26.74
CA SER A 172 30.17 0.75 -25.31
C SER A 172 30.67 -0.42 -24.48
N GLY A 173 30.84 -1.60 -25.11
CA GLY A 173 31.13 -2.84 -24.40
C GLY A 173 29.98 -3.33 -23.52
N ALA A 174 28.80 -2.69 -23.53
CA ALA A 174 27.65 -3.12 -22.76
C ALA A 174 26.90 -4.24 -23.48
N GLY A 175 26.69 -5.37 -22.81
CA GLY A 175 26.00 -6.50 -23.42
C GLY A 175 25.76 -7.65 -22.46
N THR A 176 25.19 -8.71 -23.01
CA THR A 176 24.97 -9.98 -22.33
C THR A 176 25.76 -11.10 -23.00
N ASP A 177 26.09 -12.14 -22.24
CA ASP A 177 26.61 -13.39 -22.81
C ASP A 177 25.49 -14.23 -23.47
N GLU A 178 25.85 -15.43 -23.95
CA GLU A 178 24.94 -16.39 -24.58
C GLU A 178 23.81 -16.90 -23.66
N HIS A 179 23.97 -16.74 -22.34
CA HIS A 179 22.98 -17.10 -21.33
C HIS A 179 22.14 -15.89 -20.87
N GLY A 180 22.36 -14.72 -21.45
CA GLY A 180 21.65 -13.49 -21.09
C GLY A 180 22.19 -12.81 -19.82
N ILE A 181 23.36 -13.22 -19.31
CA ILE A 181 23.97 -12.61 -18.14
C ILE A 181 24.68 -11.31 -18.55
N ALA A 182 24.31 -10.22 -17.87
CA ALA A 182 24.88 -8.90 -18.13
C ALA A 182 26.34 -8.82 -17.68
N ASN A 183 27.20 -8.24 -18.53
CA ASN A 183 28.57 -7.91 -18.14
C ASN A 183 28.61 -6.71 -17.18
N HIS A 184 29.79 -6.44 -16.60
CA HIS A 184 29.97 -5.37 -15.62
C HIS A 184 29.55 -3.99 -16.16
N VAL A 185 29.83 -3.69 -17.43
CA VAL A 185 29.46 -2.41 -18.05
C VAL A 185 27.95 -2.22 -18.09
N LEU A 186 27.21 -3.26 -18.49
CA LEU A 186 25.75 -3.22 -18.51
C LEU A 186 25.16 -3.19 -17.08
N LEU A 187 25.80 -3.83 -16.10
CA LEU A 187 25.39 -3.75 -14.70
C LEU A 187 25.57 -2.34 -14.13
N ASP A 188 26.69 -1.68 -14.43
CA ASP A 188 26.93 -0.29 -14.04
C ASP A 188 25.92 0.64 -14.72
N MET A 189 25.65 0.44 -16.02
CA MET A 189 24.63 1.19 -16.76
C MET A 189 23.24 1.03 -16.13
N LYS A 190 22.87 -0.18 -15.67
CA LYS A 190 21.63 -0.45 -14.94
C LYS A 190 21.57 0.26 -13.60
N ARG A 191 22.66 0.26 -12.83
CA ARG A 191 22.72 0.94 -11.54
C ARG A 191 22.58 2.44 -11.69
N GLU A 192 23.39 3.05 -12.55
CA GLU A 192 23.37 4.50 -12.79
C GLU A 192 22.03 4.98 -13.39
N SER A 193 21.42 4.18 -14.27
CA SER A 193 20.06 4.46 -14.76
C SER A 193 19.04 4.48 -13.64
N GLY A 194 19.14 3.55 -12.68
CA GLY A 194 18.30 3.52 -11.49
C GLY A 194 18.44 4.78 -10.64
N VAL A 195 19.68 5.21 -10.38
CA VAL A 195 19.98 6.45 -9.65
C VAL A 195 19.34 7.66 -10.33
N GLN A 196 19.51 7.80 -11.65
CA GLN A 196 18.88 8.89 -12.42
C GLN A 196 17.35 8.86 -12.39
N LEU A 197 16.74 7.68 -12.34
CA LEU A 197 15.30 7.53 -12.25
C LEU A 197 14.71 7.87 -10.88
N LEU A 198 15.53 7.97 -9.82
CA LEU A 198 15.09 8.43 -8.50
C LEU A 198 14.74 9.92 -8.50
N ASP A 199 15.37 10.72 -9.37
CA ASP A 199 15.09 12.16 -9.49
C ASP A 199 13.71 12.46 -10.07
N LYS A 200 13.07 11.48 -10.72
CA LYS A 200 11.68 11.57 -11.19
C LYS A 200 10.72 11.33 -10.03
N LYS A 201 10.60 12.35 -9.17
CA LYS A 201 9.90 12.27 -7.87
C LYS A 201 8.39 12.52 -7.93
N LEU A 202 7.90 13.21 -8.96
CA LEU A 202 6.49 13.60 -9.06
C LEU A 202 5.60 12.39 -9.39
N ILE A 203 4.48 12.27 -8.67
CA ILE A 203 3.56 11.13 -8.77
C ILE A 203 2.93 11.09 -10.17
N PHE A 204 2.36 12.20 -10.64
CA PHE A 204 1.50 12.19 -11.81
C PHE A 204 2.22 12.39 -13.16
N THR A 205 3.53 12.62 -13.18
CA THR A 205 4.26 12.94 -14.43
C THR A 205 4.09 11.89 -15.52
N ALA A 206 4.14 10.60 -15.18
CA ALA A 206 3.98 9.53 -16.16
C ALA A 206 2.57 9.50 -16.77
N LEU A 207 1.53 9.64 -15.95
CA LEU A 207 0.15 9.70 -16.44
C LEU A 207 -0.12 10.98 -17.24
N GLN A 208 0.35 12.13 -16.77
CA GLN A 208 0.19 13.41 -17.49
C GLN A 208 0.80 13.34 -18.90
N ARG A 209 1.94 12.66 -19.05
CA ARG A 209 2.56 12.44 -20.36
C ARG A 209 1.64 11.62 -21.29
N ASN A 210 1.05 10.55 -20.78
CA ASN A 210 0.11 9.71 -21.54
C ASN A 210 -1.18 10.45 -21.88
N VAL A 211 -1.74 11.24 -20.95
CA VAL A 211 -2.88 12.13 -21.21
C VAL A 211 -2.57 13.06 -22.39
N ASN A 212 -1.42 13.72 -22.35
CA ASN A 212 -1.03 14.68 -23.39
C ASN A 212 -0.72 14.02 -24.75
N LYS A 213 -0.13 12.82 -24.74
CA LYS A 213 0.29 12.12 -25.94
C LYS A 213 -0.85 11.37 -26.63
N GLU A 214 -1.75 10.76 -25.86
CA GLU A 214 -2.76 9.81 -26.34
C GLU A 214 -4.20 10.27 -26.09
N ASN A 215 -4.39 11.49 -25.57
CA ASN A 215 -5.69 12.03 -25.15
C ASN A 215 -6.45 11.07 -24.23
N ASN A 216 -5.74 10.48 -23.27
CA ASN A 216 -6.29 9.46 -22.39
C ASN A 216 -7.18 10.07 -21.29
N VAL A 217 -8.45 10.26 -21.61
CA VAL A 217 -9.45 10.86 -20.72
C VAL A 217 -9.61 10.09 -19.39
N ALA A 218 -9.43 8.76 -19.41
CA ALA A 218 -9.53 7.94 -18.21
C ALA A 218 -8.39 8.25 -17.22
N GLU A 219 -7.17 8.47 -17.71
CA GLU A 219 -6.04 8.87 -16.88
C GLU A 219 -6.19 10.29 -16.33
N GLN A 220 -6.75 11.21 -17.12
CA GLN A 220 -7.08 12.55 -16.67
C GLN A 220 -8.08 12.50 -15.50
N HIS A 221 -9.16 11.72 -15.65
CA HIS A 221 -10.13 11.51 -14.59
C HIS A 221 -9.55 10.84 -13.34
N LEU A 222 -8.61 9.91 -13.49
CA LEU A 222 -7.91 9.29 -12.36
C LEU A 222 -7.10 10.34 -11.59
N ILE A 223 -6.34 11.19 -12.28
CA ILE A 223 -5.57 12.28 -11.66
C ILE A 223 -6.53 13.23 -10.93
N ASP A 224 -7.60 13.66 -11.59
CA ASP A 224 -8.56 14.60 -11.00
C ASP A 224 -9.25 14.02 -9.78
N MET A 225 -9.65 12.74 -9.84
CA MET A 225 -10.22 12.04 -8.68
C MET A 225 -9.23 12.00 -7.51
N LEU A 226 -7.98 11.61 -7.75
CA LEU A 226 -6.96 11.55 -6.69
C LEU A 226 -6.69 12.94 -6.09
N CYS A 227 -6.69 13.99 -6.91
CA CYS A 227 -6.50 15.35 -6.45
C CYS A 227 -7.69 15.85 -5.61
N MET A 228 -8.91 15.59 -6.06
CA MET A 228 -10.13 15.90 -5.29
C MET A 228 -10.14 15.17 -3.95
N SER A 229 -9.58 13.95 -3.90
CA SER A 229 -9.58 13.13 -2.69
C SER A 229 -8.43 13.37 -1.72
N GLY A 230 -7.35 14.06 -2.10
CA GLY A 230 -6.29 14.37 -1.14
C GLY A 230 -4.98 14.88 -1.75
N PHE A 231 -4.59 14.36 -2.90
CA PHE A 231 -3.33 14.70 -3.56
C PHE A 231 -3.37 16.10 -4.22
N ASN A 232 -2.20 16.60 -4.60
CA ASN A 232 -2.02 17.72 -5.52
C ASN A 232 -1.26 17.28 -6.77
N ARG A 233 -1.40 18.02 -7.87
CA ARG A 233 -0.82 17.64 -9.18
C ARG A 233 0.71 17.59 -9.19
N ASP A 234 1.33 18.32 -8.27
CA ASP A 234 2.77 18.47 -8.07
C ASP A 234 3.28 17.67 -6.86
N ASP A 235 2.45 16.81 -6.25
CA ASP A 235 2.90 15.96 -5.16
C ASP A 235 4.02 15.01 -5.63
N ALA A 236 5.02 14.86 -4.76
CA ALA A 236 6.08 13.89 -4.90
C ALA A 236 5.76 12.62 -4.12
N TRP A 237 6.39 11.50 -4.52
CA TRP A 237 6.39 10.28 -3.72
C TRP A 237 6.94 10.55 -2.31
N GLY A 238 6.20 10.16 -1.28
CA GLY A 238 6.62 10.34 0.12
C GLY A 238 7.80 9.45 0.50
N TYR A 239 7.88 8.28 -0.12
CA TYR A 239 9.05 7.40 -0.10
C TYR A 239 9.34 6.89 -1.51
N ARG A 240 10.63 6.84 -1.89
CA ARG A 240 11.08 6.35 -3.19
C ARG A 240 12.52 5.85 -3.11
N ALA A 241 12.75 4.57 -3.38
CA ALA A 241 14.07 3.96 -3.31
C ALA A 241 14.30 2.91 -4.39
N LEU A 242 15.58 2.67 -4.70
CA LEU A 242 16.03 1.63 -5.61
C LEU A 242 16.15 0.31 -4.83
N GLU A 243 15.61 -0.77 -5.39
CA GLU A 243 15.75 -2.11 -4.82
C GLU A 243 17.19 -2.62 -5.00
N PRO A 244 17.89 -3.08 -3.94
CA PRO A 244 19.31 -3.43 -4.02
C PRO A 244 19.65 -4.55 -5.01
N SER A 245 18.74 -5.52 -5.15
CA SER A 245 18.96 -6.76 -5.91
C SER A 245 18.31 -6.76 -7.29
N ARG A 246 17.60 -5.67 -7.67
CA ARG A 246 16.78 -5.63 -8.89
C ARG A 246 16.79 -4.26 -9.54
N CYS A 247 16.58 -4.21 -10.85
CA CYS A 247 16.31 -2.96 -11.58
C CYS A 247 14.87 -2.50 -11.32
N CYS A 248 14.56 -2.18 -10.07
CA CYS A 248 13.22 -1.81 -9.63
C CYS A 248 13.32 -0.62 -8.68
N ILE A 249 12.40 0.32 -8.82
CA ILE A 249 12.19 1.41 -7.86
C ILE A 249 10.84 1.17 -7.20
N SER A 250 10.84 1.10 -5.87
CA SER A 250 9.63 1.09 -5.06
C SER A 250 9.31 2.50 -4.60
N SER A 251 8.06 2.91 -4.69
CA SER A 251 7.60 4.20 -4.17
C SER A 251 6.26 4.07 -3.47
N ILE A 252 6.04 4.88 -2.44
CA ILE A 252 4.76 4.97 -1.75
C ILE A 252 4.46 6.42 -1.39
N ALA A 253 3.20 6.81 -1.55
CA ALA A 253 2.69 8.10 -1.15
C ALA A 253 1.41 7.90 -0.33
N LEU A 254 1.31 8.64 0.77
CA LEU A 254 0.23 8.56 1.72
C LEU A 254 -0.39 9.95 1.88
N VAL A 255 -1.71 10.04 1.77
CA VAL A 255 -2.46 11.26 2.05
C VAL A 255 -3.72 10.94 2.84
N LEU A 256 -4.15 11.86 3.68
CA LEU A 256 -5.47 11.76 4.32
C LEU A 256 -6.55 11.96 3.26
N LEU A 257 -7.58 11.11 3.29
CA LEU A 257 -8.74 11.29 2.43
C LEU A 257 -9.50 12.57 2.85
N LYS A 258 -9.70 13.49 1.92
CA LYS A 258 -10.59 14.63 2.07
C LYS A 258 -12.04 14.12 2.07
N THR A 259 -12.60 13.88 3.25
CA THR A 259 -13.98 13.37 3.42
C THR A 259 -15.04 14.44 3.22
N GLY A 260 -14.67 15.72 3.22
CA GLY A 260 -15.61 16.84 3.21
C GLY A 260 -16.14 17.22 4.60
N ILE A 261 -15.66 16.56 5.65
CA ILE A 261 -15.93 16.96 7.05
C ILE A 261 -15.02 18.15 7.36
N ASN A 262 -15.61 19.30 7.64
CA ASN A 262 -14.89 20.53 7.93
C ASN A 262 -14.94 20.79 9.43
N HIS A 263 -13.76 20.97 10.03
CA HIS A 263 -13.57 21.33 11.42
C HIS A 263 -13.18 22.81 11.50
N PRO A 264 -14.10 23.72 11.88
CA PRO A 264 -13.78 25.13 11.99
C PRO A 264 -12.70 25.38 13.06
N ALA A 265 -11.69 26.18 12.74
CA ALA A 265 -10.58 26.50 13.67
C ALA A 265 -11.03 27.32 14.89
N ASP A 266 -12.18 27.99 14.80
CA ASP A 266 -12.80 28.79 15.86
C ASP A 266 -13.68 27.96 16.82
N GLY A 267 -13.75 26.64 16.64
CA GLY A 267 -14.61 25.75 17.42
C GLY A 267 -16.09 25.82 17.04
N GLY A 268 -16.40 26.40 15.88
CA GLY A 268 -17.73 26.35 15.29
C GLY A 268 -18.23 24.92 15.01
N PRO A 269 -19.53 24.75 14.67
CA PRO A 269 -20.10 23.44 14.42
C PRO A 269 -19.42 22.74 13.24
N VAL A 270 -19.15 21.45 13.38
CA VAL A 270 -18.63 20.61 12.29
C VAL A 270 -19.68 20.57 11.16
N THR A 271 -19.24 20.81 9.94
CA THR A 271 -20.09 20.78 8.74
C THR A 271 -19.61 19.72 7.77
N VAL A 272 -20.50 19.25 6.89
CA VAL A 272 -20.18 18.24 5.89
C VAL A 272 -20.50 18.78 4.51
N ASP A 273 -19.50 18.84 3.64
CA ASP A 273 -19.69 19.00 2.21
C ASP A 273 -20.19 17.68 1.61
N GLN A 274 -21.46 17.65 1.24
CA GLN A 274 -22.12 16.45 0.73
C GLN A 274 -21.55 15.97 -0.61
N GLN A 275 -21.07 16.87 -1.47
CA GLN A 275 -20.48 16.51 -2.76
C GLN A 275 -19.10 15.87 -2.57
N GLN A 276 -18.30 16.44 -1.67
CA GLN A 276 -17.01 15.88 -1.31
C GLN A 276 -17.19 14.54 -0.59
N MET A 277 -18.14 14.43 0.34
CA MET A 277 -18.49 13.19 1.04
C MET A 277 -18.91 12.09 0.05
N ALA A 278 -19.74 12.40 -0.94
CA ALA A 278 -20.13 11.45 -1.97
C ALA A 278 -18.93 10.98 -2.83
N THR A 279 -17.95 11.85 -3.05
CA THR A 279 -16.71 11.49 -3.75
C THR A 279 -15.83 10.58 -2.90
N ALA A 280 -15.66 10.92 -1.62
CA ALA A 280 -14.91 10.12 -0.65
C ALA A 280 -15.53 8.71 -0.46
N GLN A 281 -16.86 8.61 -0.42
CA GLN A 281 -17.56 7.32 -0.34
C GLN A 281 -17.28 6.41 -1.53
N LYS A 282 -17.05 6.95 -2.74
CA LYS A 282 -16.65 6.13 -3.90
C LYS A 282 -15.29 5.47 -3.70
N LEU A 283 -14.38 6.09 -2.93
CA LEU A 283 -13.09 5.48 -2.63
C LEU A 283 -13.16 4.33 -1.64
N LEU A 284 -14.27 4.17 -0.92
CA LEU A 284 -14.50 2.95 -0.12
C LEU A 284 -14.55 1.69 -0.99
N LEU A 285 -14.77 1.80 -2.30
CA LEU A 285 -14.62 0.68 -3.25
C LEU A 285 -13.20 0.09 -3.27
N PHE A 286 -12.20 0.88 -2.87
CA PHE A 286 -10.80 0.46 -2.78
C PHE A 286 -10.39 0.01 -1.36
N TRP A 287 -11.30 0.06 -0.38
CA TRP A 287 -11.05 -0.46 0.95
C TRP A 287 -11.07 -1.99 0.93
N ARG A 288 -9.94 -2.62 1.31
CA ARG A 288 -9.72 -4.08 1.26
C ARG A 288 -9.87 -4.69 -0.16
N LYS A 289 -9.85 -3.83 -1.19
CA LYS A 289 -9.97 -4.19 -2.61
C LYS A 289 -9.07 -3.26 -3.42
N PRO A 290 -7.74 -3.39 -3.30
CA PRO A 290 -6.80 -2.52 -3.99
C PRO A 290 -7.02 -2.54 -5.50
N ALA A 291 -7.06 -1.37 -6.12
CA ALA A 291 -7.07 -1.22 -7.57
C ALA A 291 -5.64 -1.24 -8.11
N ARG A 292 -5.42 -1.96 -9.21
CA ARG A 292 -4.10 -2.07 -9.84
C ARG A 292 -4.16 -1.60 -11.28
N LYS A 293 -3.17 -0.81 -11.67
CA LYS A 293 -2.94 -0.42 -13.06
C LYS A 293 -1.51 -0.76 -13.44
N CYS A 294 -1.33 -1.55 -14.51
CA CYS A 294 -0.03 -1.91 -15.05
C CYS A 294 0.09 -1.36 -16.47
N TRP A 295 1.22 -0.74 -16.79
CA TRP A 295 1.51 -0.26 -18.14
C TRP A 295 3.02 -0.21 -18.39
N TRP A 296 3.37 0.00 -19.66
CA TRP A 296 4.73 0.15 -20.10
C TRP A 296 4.97 1.55 -20.65
N ASP A 297 6.17 2.06 -20.45
CA ASP A 297 6.53 3.40 -20.84
C ASP A 297 8.00 3.48 -21.27
N GLY A 298 8.28 4.35 -22.24
CA GLY A 298 9.64 4.70 -22.62
C GLY A 298 10.21 5.71 -21.63
N ALA A 299 11.43 5.45 -21.17
CA ALA A 299 12.17 6.38 -20.33
C ALA A 299 13.60 6.56 -20.87
N GLU A 300 14.19 7.67 -20.49
CA GLU A 300 15.59 7.97 -20.75
C GLU A 300 16.27 8.30 -19.42
N ALA A 301 17.51 7.88 -19.28
CA ALA A 301 18.41 8.27 -18.20
C ALA A 301 19.65 8.92 -18.80
N VAL A 302 20.07 10.05 -18.23
CA VAL A 302 21.30 10.74 -18.61
C VAL A 302 22.40 10.23 -17.72
N LEU A 303 23.27 9.38 -18.24
CA LEU A 303 24.38 8.86 -17.45
C LEU A 303 25.49 9.91 -17.36
N PRO A 304 26.07 10.13 -16.17
CA PRO A 304 27.14 11.09 -15.98
C PRO A 304 28.41 10.67 -16.73
N ALA A 305 29.29 11.63 -17.02
CA ALA A 305 30.59 11.32 -17.59
C ALA A 305 31.43 10.52 -16.58
N THR A 306 32.09 9.46 -17.05
CA THR A 306 33.08 8.71 -16.29
C THR A 306 34.48 9.04 -16.81
N LYS A 307 35.52 8.52 -16.15
CA LYS A 307 36.91 8.70 -16.62
C LYS A 307 37.13 8.22 -18.06
N ASN A 308 36.31 7.26 -18.52
CA ASN A 308 36.50 6.57 -19.79
C ASN A 308 35.40 6.87 -20.83
N SER A 309 34.29 7.51 -20.44
CA SER A 309 33.15 7.76 -21.32
C SER A 309 32.49 9.11 -21.04
N PRO A 310 32.09 9.88 -22.07
CA PRO A 310 31.33 11.11 -21.87
C PRO A 310 29.92 10.84 -21.32
N SER A 311 29.27 11.88 -20.82
CA SER A 311 27.84 11.80 -20.48
C SER A 311 27.04 11.46 -21.74
N HIS A 312 26.08 10.55 -21.61
CA HIS A 312 25.28 10.06 -22.72
C HIS A 312 23.89 9.64 -22.25
N VAL A 313 22.94 9.65 -23.18
CA VAL A 313 21.56 9.25 -22.91
C VAL A 313 21.42 7.75 -23.16
N VAL A 314 20.84 7.05 -22.21
CA VAL A 314 20.50 5.63 -22.32
C VAL A 314 18.99 5.48 -22.36
N LYS A 315 18.51 4.70 -23.34
CA LYS A 315 17.10 4.38 -23.48
C LYS A 315 16.71 3.25 -22.55
N LEU A 316 15.54 3.38 -21.94
CA LEU A 316 14.99 2.47 -20.97
C LEU A 316 13.57 2.11 -21.37
N TRP A 317 13.19 0.85 -21.14
CA TRP A 317 11.79 0.47 -21.01
C TRP A 317 11.45 0.38 -19.54
N ALA A 318 10.32 0.96 -19.12
CA ALA A 318 9.86 0.88 -17.75
C ALA A 318 8.48 0.23 -17.71
N ARG A 319 8.32 -0.83 -16.91
CA ARG A 319 7.02 -1.36 -16.51
C ARG A 319 6.65 -0.71 -15.19
N ARG A 320 5.50 -0.03 -15.17
CA ARG A 320 4.97 0.59 -13.96
C ARG A 320 3.74 -0.18 -13.51
N VAL A 321 3.68 -0.46 -12.21
CA VAL A 321 2.51 -1.01 -11.55
C VAL A 321 2.12 -0.05 -10.44
N TRP A 322 0.97 0.59 -10.58
CA TRP A 322 0.36 1.34 -9.50
C TRP A 322 -0.66 0.48 -8.77
N THR A 323 -0.58 0.53 -7.44
CA THR A 323 -1.58 -0.01 -6.54
C THR A 323 -2.19 1.13 -5.76
N LEU A 324 -3.48 1.36 -5.93
CA LEU A 324 -4.27 2.32 -5.16
C LEU A 324 -5.14 1.55 -4.17
N GLU A 325 -5.02 1.89 -2.89
CA GLU A 325 -5.80 1.28 -1.83
C GLU A 325 -6.26 2.36 -0.83
N LEU A 326 -7.35 2.06 -0.13
CA LEU A 326 -7.82 2.88 0.97
C LEU A 326 -7.63 2.10 2.27
N SER A 327 -6.96 2.71 3.25
CA SER A 327 -6.86 2.20 4.61
C SER A 327 -7.80 2.98 5.52
N LEU A 328 -8.53 2.26 6.38
CA LEU A 328 -9.36 2.85 7.43
C LEU A 328 -8.79 2.40 8.77
N ILE A 329 -8.26 3.34 9.52
CA ILE A 329 -7.63 3.11 10.82
C ILE A 329 -8.36 3.81 11.93
#